data_AF-A0A353MCX7-F1
#
_entry.id   AF-A0A353MCX7-F1
#
_cell.length_a   1.000
_cell.length_b   1.000
_cell.length_c   1.000
_cell.angle_alpha   90.00
_cell.angle_beta   90.00
_cell.angle_gamma   90.00
#
_symmetry.space_group_name_H-M   'P 1'
#
loop_
_entity.id
_entity.type
_entity.pdbx_description
1 polymer ?
#
loop_
_entity_poly.entity_id
_entity_poly.type
_entity_poly.pdbx_seq_one_letter_code
_entity_poly.pdbx_strand_id
1 'polypeptide(L)'
;MNTIARSALLTAIFIVISGFSCAHAYSIPEMLSYELTWAGVKIGTSSIQTAFAGQTLEITSKVNSEPWSAPFYKVDDLEISRLDKVGKGFALHSYKMKLHEGRNDWYRAASLDRKKKKFDFVNLRTFAKSSSKLVEPAWDPVSCLYYLRQLPLVVGKPVVANVLDKGKLNRIRINVLRRETVQTPAGSFRTIVIRPEMNIDSEGLFYARGPLTIWLTDDSKKVPVMIEKRIENLFKDGVPVYLQQFTPDAIRNNLPKMETIRASLVGGSY
;
A
#
# COMPACT_ATOMS: atom_id res chain seq x y z
N MET A 1 13.72 30.61 -60.00
CA MET A 1 12.51 29.80 -59.78
C MET A 1 12.92 28.35 -59.65
N ASN A 2 12.63 27.73 -58.50
CA ASN A 2 12.42 26.28 -58.24
C ASN A 2 13.57 25.32 -58.63
N THR A 3 14.08 24.36 -57.84
CA THR A 3 13.69 23.74 -56.56
C THR A 3 14.78 22.69 -56.24
N ILE A 4 15.21 22.56 -54.98
CA ILE A 4 15.23 21.31 -54.14
C ILE A 4 15.86 20.05 -54.80
N ALA A 5 16.78 19.24 -54.26
CA ALA A 5 17.30 19.05 -52.91
C ALA A 5 18.46 18.04 -52.92
N ARG A 6 19.37 18.27 -51.95
CA ARG A 6 19.88 17.32 -50.93
C ARG A 6 20.49 15.99 -51.39
N SER A 7 21.82 16.03 -51.36
CA SER A 7 22.75 14.95 -51.09
C SER A 7 22.26 13.94 -50.04
N ALA A 8 22.33 12.67 -50.41
CA ALA A 8 22.24 11.53 -49.52
C ALA A 8 23.48 11.48 -48.61
N LEU A 9 23.26 11.45 -47.30
CA LEU A 9 24.27 11.00 -46.34
C LEU A 9 23.62 9.90 -45.49
N LEU A 10 24.05 8.66 -45.74
CA LEU A 10 23.76 7.52 -44.88
C LEU A 10 24.43 7.76 -43.53
N THR A 11 23.64 7.96 -42.48
CA THR A 11 24.12 7.82 -41.11
C THR A 11 23.44 6.60 -40.51
N ALA A 12 24.22 5.52 -40.37
CA ALA A 12 23.82 4.31 -39.69
C ALA A 12 23.48 4.64 -38.22
N ILE A 13 22.21 4.48 -37.85
CA ILE A 13 21.77 4.55 -36.46
C ILE A 13 22.20 3.24 -35.81
N PHE A 14 23.27 3.29 -35.02
CA PHE A 14 23.52 2.28 -34.00
C PHE A 14 22.39 2.40 -32.97
N ILE A 15 21.35 1.57 -33.12
CA ILE A 15 20.41 1.32 -32.03
C ILE A 15 21.19 0.52 -31.00
N VAL A 16 21.79 1.23 -30.03
CA VAL A 16 22.13 0.63 -28.75
C VAL A 16 20.80 0.26 -28.13
N ILE A 17 20.35 -0.98 -28.35
CA ILE A 17 19.38 -1.62 -27.47
C ILE A 17 20.14 -1.81 -26.17
N SER A 18 20.20 -0.74 -25.37
CA SER A 18 20.45 -0.87 -23.95
C SER A 18 19.31 -1.73 -23.46
N GLY A 19 19.61 -3.03 -23.32
CA GLY A 19 18.80 -3.91 -22.52
C GLY A 19 18.66 -3.22 -21.18
N PHE A 20 17.49 -2.64 -20.94
CA PHE A 20 17.07 -2.33 -19.59
C PHE A 20 17.04 -3.69 -18.91
N SER A 21 18.16 -4.05 -18.28
CA SER A 21 18.16 -5.02 -17.22
C SER A 21 17.16 -4.45 -16.25
N CYS A 22 15.97 -5.05 -16.24
CA CYS A 22 14.97 -4.74 -15.24
C CYS A 22 15.61 -5.22 -13.94
N ALA A 23 16.36 -4.32 -13.29
CA ALA A 23 16.70 -4.47 -11.89
C ALA A 23 15.38 -4.87 -11.24
N HIS A 24 15.35 -6.06 -10.65
CA HIS A 24 14.13 -6.55 -10.03
C HIS A 24 13.65 -5.45 -9.08
N ALA A 25 12.35 -5.12 -9.11
CA ALA A 25 11.79 -4.09 -8.25
C ALA A 25 11.94 -4.41 -6.75
N TYR A 26 12.45 -5.62 -6.44
CA TYR A 26 12.61 -6.18 -5.11
C TYR A 26 14.05 -6.66 -4.92
N SER A 27 14.66 -6.26 -3.81
CA SER A 27 15.74 -7.00 -3.18
C SER A 27 15.08 -7.95 -2.18
N ILE A 28 14.97 -9.25 -2.49
CA ILE A 28 14.33 -10.23 -1.60
C ILE A 28 15.44 -11.04 -0.90
N PRO A 29 15.46 -11.14 0.44
CA PRO A 29 14.45 -10.66 1.37
C PRO A 29 14.43 -9.13 1.53
N GLU A 30 13.23 -8.57 1.67
CA GLU A 30 12.99 -7.15 1.92
C GLU A 30 12.38 -6.94 3.30
N MET A 31 12.76 -5.85 3.96
CA MET A 31 12.13 -5.40 5.19
C MET A 31 11.98 -3.88 5.12
N LEU A 32 10.76 -3.37 5.25
CA LEU A 32 10.45 -1.95 5.33
C LEU A 32 9.88 -1.67 6.71
N SER A 33 10.48 -0.74 7.46
CA SER A 33 10.04 -0.37 8.81
C SER A 33 9.56 1.07 8.83
N TYR A 34 8.45 1.31 9.51
CA TYR A 34 7.79 2.61 9.58
C TYR A 34 7.49 3.02 11.00
N GLU A 35 7.53 4.33 11.21
CA GLU A 35 6.91 4.98 12.35
C GLU A 35 5.50 5.42 11.97
N LEU A 36 4.52 5.11 12.82
CA LEU A 36 3.15 5.59 12.70
C LEU A 36 2.98 6.82 13.57
N THR A 37 2.55 7.91 12.96
CA THR A 37 2.27 9.17 13.65
C THR A 37 0.83 9.57 13.44
N TRP A 38 0.25 10.22 14.44
CA TRP A 38 -1.05 10.87 14.36
C TRP A 38 -0.87 12.33 14.77
N ALA A 39 -1.10 13.23 13.81
CA ALA A 39 -0.71 14.65 13.90
C ALA A 39 0.71 14.87 14.46
N GLY A 40 1.67 14.11 13.94
CA GLY A 40 3.08 14.27 14.25
C GLY A 40 3.55 13.61 15.56
N VAL A 41 2.65 13.01 16.34
CA VAL A 41 3.06 12.24 17.52
C VAL A 41 3.03 10.75 17.23
N LYS A 42 4.11 10.07 17.60
CA LYS A 42 4.31 8.64 17.38
C LYS A 42 3.31 7.81 18.17
N ILE A 43 2.40 7.15 17.47
CA ILE A 43 1.35 6.28 18.03
C ILE A 43 1.62 4.79 17.79
N GLY A 44 2.61 4.44 16.97
CA GLY A 44 2.86 3.03 16.67
C GLY A 44 4.04 2.83 15.74
N THR A 45 4.21 1.57 15.36
CA THR A 45 5.16 1.14 14.33
C THR A 45 4.47 0.20 13.38
N SER A 46 4.96 0.15 12.14
CA SER A 46 4.58 -0.91 11.23
C SER A 46 5.79 -1.46 10.50
N SER A 47 5.64 -2.67 9.97
CA SER A 47 6.63 -3.27 9.09
C SER A 47 5.98 -4.00 7.94
N ILE A 48 6.66 -4.04 6.81
CA ILE A 48 6.32 -4.88 5.68
C ILE A 48 7.56 -5.72 5.34
N GLN A 49 7.46 -7.02 5.50
CA GLN A 49 8.50 -7.98 5.19
C GLN A 49 8.11 -8.77 3.94
N THR A 50 9.05 -8.96 3.02
CA THR A 50 8.85 -9.79 1.82
C THR A 50 9.94 -10.83 1.73
N ALA A 51 9.55 -12.11 1.72
CA ALA A 51 10.50 -13.23 1.68
C ALA A 51 9.91 -14.44 0.93
N PHE A 52 10.78 -15.31 0.42
CA PHE A 52 10.35 -16.58 -0.16
C PHE A 52 10.11 -17.63 0.93
N ALA A 53 8.94 -18.27 0.89
CA ALA A 53 8.61 -19.47 1.63
C ALA A 53 8.51 -20.63 0.62
N GLY A 54 9.65 -21.31 0.37
CA GLY A 54 9.75 -22.26 -0.74
C GLY A 54 9.64 -21.55 -2.09
N GLN A 55 8.62 -21.89 -2.88
CA GLN A 55 8.37 -21.28 -4.20
C GLN A 55 7.38 -20.11 -4.16
N THR A 56 6.74 -19.88 -3.01
CA THR A 56 5.75 -18.82 -2.82
C THR A 56 6.44 -17.60 -2.24
N LEU A 57 6.14 -16.42 -2.79
CA LEU A 57 6.54 -15.15 -2.22
C LEU A 57 5.52 -14.75 -1.16
N GLU A 58 5.96 -14.52 0.07
CA GLU A 58 5.11 -14.08 1.17
C GLU A 58 5.42 -12.62 1.53
N ILE A 59 4.38 -11.80 1.59
CA ILE A 59 4.44 -10.42 2.08
C ILE A 59 3.69 -10.37 3.42
N THR A 60 4.39 -10.02 4.48
CA THR A 60 3.84 -9.91 5.83
C THR A 60 3.83 -8.45 6.26
N SER A 61 2.66 -7.89 6.50
CA SER A 61 2.47 -6.56 7.09
C SER A 61 2.11 -6.69 8.56
N LYS A 62 2.79 -5.96 9.43
CA LYS A 62 2.49 -5.88 10.87
C LYS A 62 2.33 -4.44 11.30
N VAL A 63 1.37 -4.17 12.18
CA VAL A 63 1.10 -2.83 12.72
C VAL A 63 0.86 -2.97 14.21
N ASN A 64 1.58 -2.19 15.01
CA ASN A 64 1.48 -2.22 16.46
C ASN A 64 1.38 -0.80 17.02
N SER A 65 0.39 -0.56 17.86
CA SER A 65 0.31 0.68 18.65
C SER A 65 1.41 0.73 19.71
N GLU A 66 1.91 1.93 20.02
CA GLU A 66 2.83 2.14 21.14
C GLU A 66 2.13 1.87 22.49
N PRO A 67 2.85 1.40 23.53
CA PRO A 67 2.25 1.09 24.83
C PRO A 67 1.48 2.24 25.46
N TRP A 68 1.94 3.48 25.24
CA TRP A 68 1.27 4.67 25.77
C TRP A 68 -0.07 4.95 25.08
N SER A 69 -0.22 4.57 23.81
CA SER A 69 -1.43 4.79 23.01
C SER A 69 -2.46 3.66 23.12
N ALA A 70 -2.00 2.45 23.49
CA ALA A 70 -2.82 1.25 23.59
C ALA A 70 -4.04 1.36 24.54
N PRO A 71 -3.99 2.09 25.68
CA PRO A 71 -5.16 2.30 26.53
C PRO A 71 -6.31 3.07 25.86
N PHE A 72 -6.04 3.85 24.80
CA PHE A 72 -7.05 4.65 24.10
C PHE A 72 -7.50 4.00 22.81
N TYR A 73 -6.55 3.42 22.09
CA TYR A 73 -6.80 2.74 20.83
C TYR A 73 -5.67 1.77 20.52
N LYS A 74 -5.82 0.52 20.96
CA LYS A 74 -4.83 -0.53 20.66
C LYS A 74 -4.91 -0.93 19.19
N VAL A 75 -3.76 -1.07 18.55
CA VAL A 75 -3.63 -1.65 17.20
C VAL A 75 -2.65 -2.82 17.29
N ASP A 76 -3.08 -3.99 16.82
CA ASP A 76 -2.26 -5.21 16.69
C ASP A 76 -2.74 -5.97 15.44
N ASP A 77 -2.20 -5.54 14.30
CA ASP A 77 -2.58 -6.05 12.99
C ASP A 77 -1.50 -6.93 12.40
N LEU A 78 -1.95 -7.98 11.74
CA LEU A 78 -1.16 -8.90 10.95
C LEU A 78 -1.91 -9.23 9.65
N GLU A 79 -1.29 -8.87 8.54
CA GLU A 79 -1.72 -9.27 7.20
C GLU A 79 -0.62 -10.10 6.54
N ILE A 80 -1.00 -11.20 5.91
CA ILE A 80 -0.09 -12.10 5.20
C ILE A 80 -0.67 -12.36 3.82
N SER A 81 0.09 -12.00 2.78
CA SER A 81 -0.28 -12.18 1.38
C SER A 81 0.70 -13.16 0.75
N ARG A 82 0.17 -14.22 0.12
CA ARG A 82 0.96 -15.26 -0.54
C ARG A 82 0.77 -15.19 -2.04
N LEU A 83 1.89 -15.17 -2.74
CA LEU A 83 1.99 -14.94 -4.16
C LEU A 83 2.72 -16.11 -4.83
N ASP A 84 2.08 -16.72 -5.81
CA ASP A 84 2.72 -17.76 -6.62
C ASP A 84 3.39 -17.14 -7.84
N LYS A 85 4.50 -17.74 -8.27
CA LYS A 85 5.17 -17.35 -9.52
C LYS A 85 4.29 -17.70 -10.72
N VAL A 86 4.03 -16.72 -11.58
CA VAL A 86 3.24 -16.89 -12.81
C VAL A 86 3.97 -16.23 -13.97
N GLY A 87 4.52 -17.05 -14.87
CA GLY A 87 5.35 -16.56 -15.96
C GLY A 87 6.58 -15.81 -15.42
N LYS A 88 6.70 -14.54 -15.79
CA LYS A 88 7.78 -13.63 -15.33
C LYS A 88 7.42 -12.83 -14.07
N GLY A 89 6.20 -12.95 -13.56
CA GLY A 89 5.70 -12.18 -12.41
C GLY A 89 5.14 -13.06 -11.31
N PHE A 90 4.29 -12.46 -10.49
CA PHE A 90 3.61 -13.10 -9.37
C PHE A 90 2.10 -12.88 -9.48
N ALA A 91 1.31 -13.76 -8.88
CA ALA A 91 -0.14 -13.60 -8.76
C ALA A 91 -0.60 -14.03 -7.36
N LEU A 92 -1.64 -13.37 -6.84
CA LEU A 92 -2.20 -13.71 -5.54
C LEU A 92 -2.71 -15.14 -5.51
N HIS A 93 -2.19 -15.91 -4.57
CA HIS A 93 -2.66 -17.25 -4.23
C HIS A 93 -3.68 -17.19 -3.09
N SER A 94 -3.31 -16.49 -2.01
CA SER A 94 -4.15 -16.35 -0.82
C SER A 94 -3.74 -15.16 0.02
N TYR A 95 -4.64 -14.67 0.85
CA TYR A 95 -4.29 -13.77 1.95
C TYR A 95 -4.98 -14.17 3.25
N LYS A 96 -4.39 -13.75 4.37
CA LYS A 96 -4.97 -13.86 5.70
C LYS A 96 -4.75 -12.55 6.44
N MET A 97 -5.79 -12.04 7.09
CA MET A 97 -5.74 -10.86 7.94
C MET A 97 -6.28 -11.18 9.33
N LYS A 98 -5.56 -10.71 10.34
CA LYS A 98 -5.97 -10.61 11.73
C LYS A 98 -5.73 -9.16 12.13
N LEU A 99 -6.80 -8.42 12.32
CA LEU A 99 -6.77 -7.01 12.68
C LEU A 99 -7.40 -6.85 14.05
N HIS A 100 -6.73 -6.12 14.93
CA HIS A 100 -7.26 -5.75 16.24
C HIS A 100 -7.10 -4.24 16.38
N GLU A 101 -8.20 -3.50 16.26
CA GLU A 101 -8.19 -2.04 16.36
C GLU A 101 -9.24 -1.56 17.36
N GLY A 102 -8.78 -0.99 18.47
CA GLY A 102 -9.60 -0.55 19.58
C GLY A 102 -10.38 -1.71 20.21
N ARG A 103 -11.69 -1.76 19.95
CA ARG A 103 -12.61 -2.80 20.45
C ARG A 103 -13.03 -3.80 19.37
N ASN A 104 -12.54 -3.62 18.15
CA ASN A 104 -12.94 -4.42 17.01
C ASN A 104 -11.85 -5.42 16.68
N ASP A 105 -12.28 -6.66 16.44
CA ASP A 105 -11.42 -7.68 15.88
C ASP A 105 -11.99 -8.17 14.55
N TRP A 106 -11.13 -8.24 13.54
CA TRP A 106 -11.47 -8.78 12.23
C TRP A 106 -10.51 -9.88 11.84
N TYR A 107 -11.07 -11.05 11.53
CA TYR A 107 -10.31 -12.20 11.09
C TYR A 107 -10.89 -12.67 9.76
N ARG A 108 -10.11 -12.59 8.68
CA ARG A 108 -10.58 -12.95 7.34
C ARG A 108 -9.47 -13.64 6.56
N ALA A 109 -9.85 -14.49 5.63
CA ALA A 109 -8.93 -15.07 4.68
C ALA A 109 -9.61 -15.24 3.33
N ALA A 110 -8.82 -15.25 2.26
CA ALA A 110 -9.27 -15.68 0.95
C ALA A 110 -8.22 -16.54 0.25
N SER A 111 -8.69 -17.44 -0.61
CA SER A 111 -7.88 -18.31 -1.47
C SER A 111 -8.40 -18.27 -2.89
N LEU A 112 -7.51 -18.22 -3.87
CA LEU A 112 -7.84 -18.05 -5.27
C LEU A 112 -7.54 -19.35 -6.05
N ASP A 113 -8.56 -19.93 -6.68
CA ASP A 113 -8.42 -21.03 -7.62
C ASP A 113 -8.46 -20.48 -9.06
N ARG A 114 -7.27 -20.26 -9.60
CA ARG A 114 -7.06 -19.70 -10.95
C ARG A 114 -7.56 -20.63 -12.05
N LYS A 115 -7.45 -21.96 -11.85
CA LYS A 115 -7.91 -22.96 -12.83
C LYS A 115 -9.44 -22.94 -12.92
N LYS A 116 -10.12 -22.82 -11.78
CA LYS A 116 -11.59 -22.74 -11.71
C LYS A 116 -12.13 -21.32 -11.87
N LYS A 117 -11.27 -20.30 -11.97
CA LYS A 117 -11.62 -18.87 -12.05
C LYS A 117 -12.56 -18.45 -10.91
N LYS A 118 -12.25 -18.88 -9.69
CA LYS A 118 -13.01 -18.55 -8.47
C LYS A 118 -12.09 -18.14 -7.33
N PHE A 119 -12.64 -17.39 -6.40
CA PHE A 119 -12.03 -17.18 -5.09
C PHE A 119 -13.02 -17.55 -4.00
N ASP A 120 -12.49 -18.11 -2.92
CA ASP A 120 -13.24 -18.43 -1.72
C ASP A 120 -12.81 -17.49 -0.61
N PHE A 121 -13.77 -16.92 0.10
CA PHE A 121 -13.57 -16.00 1.22
C PHE A 121 -14.19 -16.59 2.48
N VAL A 122 -13.52 -16.37 3.61
CA VAL A 122 -14.00 -16.77 4.93
C VAL A 122 -13.85 -15.63 5.94
N ASN A 123 -14.93 -15.34 6.65
CA ASN A 123 -14.87 -14.59 7.91
C ASN A 123 -14.56 -15.60 9.02
N LEU A 124 -13.35 -15.57 9.55
CA LEU A 124 -12.86 -16.56 10.51
C LEU A 124 -13.48 -16.41 11.90
N ARG A 125 -14.16 -15.30 12.19
CA ARG A 125 -14.87 -15.09 13.47
C ARG A 125 -16.27 -15.72 13.46
N THR A 126 -16.97 -15.61 12.33
CA THR A 126 -18.34 -16.11 12.16
C THR A 126 -18.39 -17.45 11.41
N PHE A 127 -17.26 -17.88 10.85
CA PHE A 127 -17.14 -18.99 9.90
C PHE A 127 -18.01 -18.84 8.64
N ALA A 128 -18.56 -17.64 8.37
CA ALA A 128 -19.29 -17.36 7.14
C ALA A 128 -18.35 -17.49 5.94
N LYS A 129 -18.78 -18.25 4.93
CA LYS A 129 -18.04 -18.52 3.71
C LYS A 129 -18.79 -17.96 2.50
N SER A 130 -18.04 -17.49 1.51
CA SER A 130 -18.58 -17.15 0.21
C SER A 130 -17.61 -17.59 -0.88
N SER A 131 -18.15 -17.89 -2.06
CA SER A 131 -17.38 -18.19 -3.27
C SER A 131 -17.87 -17.28 -4.38
N SER A 132 -16.95 -16.75 -5.17
CA SER A 132 -17.28 -15.77 -6.21
C SER A 132 -16.34 -15.89 -7.40
N LYS A 133 -16.77 -15.31 -8.53
CA LYS A 133 -15.98 -15.33 -9.77
C LYS A 133 -14.71 -14.51 -9.59
N LEU A 134 -13.59 -15.07 -10.00
CA LEU A 134 -12.30 -14.39 -10.04
C LEU A 134 -12.11 -13.70 -11.40
N VAL A 135 -11.67 -12.45 -11.37
CA VAL A 135 -11.17 -11.70 -12.54
C VAL A 135 -9.69 -11.42 -12.32
N GLU A 136 -8.83 -11.99 -13.15
CA GLU A 136 -7.39 -11.83 -13.04
C GLU A 136 -6.86 -10.67 -13.90
N PRO A 137 -5.75 -10.02 -13.50
CA PRO A 137 -5.06 -10.20 -12.23
C PRO A 137 -5.87 -9.61 -11.06
N ALA A 138 -5.73 -10.21 -9.89
CA ALA A 138 -6.34 -9.76 -8.63
C ALA A 138 -5.30 -9.74 -7.52
N TRP A 139 -5.46 -8.79 -6.60
CA TRP A 139 -4.52 -8.52 -5.52
C TRP A 139 -5.28 -8.27 -4.23
N ASP A 140 -4.69 -8.54 -3.07
CA ASP A 140 -5.12 -7.91 -1.82
C ASP A 140 -4.46 -6.53 -1.71
N PRO A 141 -4.86 -5.68 -0.74
CA PRO A 141 -4.32 -4.33 -0.63
C PRO A 141 -2.78 -4.25 -0.53
N VAL A 142 -2.14 -5.15 0.23
CA VAL A 142 -0.68 -5.16 0.42
C VAL A 142 0.02 -5.71 -0.82
N SER A 143 -0.46 -6.80 -1.42
CA SER A 143 0.14 -7.30 -2.67
C SER A 143 -0.10 -6.36 -3.86
N CYS A 144 -1.18 -5.58 -3.85
CA CYS A 144 -1.44 -4.53 -4.83
C CYS A 144 -0.37 -3.44 -4.77
N LEU A 145 0.04 -3.01 -3.57
CA LEU A 145 1.15 -2.06 -3.39
C LEU A 145 2.44 -2.60 -4.01
N TYR A 146 2.73 -3.89 -3.86
CA TYR A 146 3.90 -4.52 -4.48
C TYR A 146 3.81 -4.63 -5.99
N TYR A 147 2.62 -4.95 -6.51
CA TYR A 147 2.36 -4.95 -7.95
C TYR A 147 2.59 -3.55 -8.56
N LEU A 148 2.11 -2.48 -7.91
CA LEU A 148 2.28 -1.10 -8.38
C LEU A 148 3.75 -0.70 -8.54
N ARG A 149 4.66 -1.24 -7.71
CA ARG A 149 6.11 -0.99 -7.80
C ARG A 149 6.73 -1.44 -9.11
N GLN A 150 6.12 -2.43 -9.78
CA GLN A 150 6.58 -2.95 -11.06
C GLN A 150 6.11 -2.13 -12.26
N LEU A 151 5.14 -1.24 -12.07
CA LEU A 151 4.50 -0.53 -13.18
C LEU A 151 5.21 0.79 -13.51
N PRO A 152 5.11 1.26 -14.77
CA PRO A 152 5.48 2.63 -15.11
C PRO A 152 4.42 3.59 -14.55
N LEU A 153 4.77 4.30 -13.47
CA LEU A 153 3.90 5.29 -12.85
C LEU A 153 4.14 6.68 -13.45
N VAL A 154 3.36 7.01 -14.48
CA VAL A 154 3.47 8.29 -15.20
C VAL A 154 2.45 9.28 -14.67
N VAL A 155 2.91 10.45 -14.22
CA VAL A 155 2.04 11.54 -13.72
C VAL A 155 0.93 11.85 -14.72
N GLY A 156 -0.30 11.98 -14.22
CA GLY A 156 -1.50 12.21 -15.02
C GLY A 156 -2.05 10.96 -15.72
N LYS A 157 -1.35 9.81 -15.70
CA LYS A 157 -1.81 8.54 -16.26
C LYS A 157 -2.18 7.56 -15.15
N PRO A 158 -3.48 7.36 -14.87
CA PRO A 158 -3.90 6.45 -13.83
C PRO A 158 -3.73 4.99 -14.23
N VAL A 159 -3.56 4.15 -13.21
CA VAL A 159 -3.50 2.69 -13.31
C VAL A 159 -4.81 2.12 -12.77
N VAL A 160 -5.20 0.93 -13.23
CA VAL A 160 -6.34 0.19 -12.67
C VAL A 160 -5.88 -1.16 -12.17
N ALA A 161 -6.33 -1.56 -10.98
CA ALA A 161 -6.07 -2.86 -10.39
C ALA A 161 -7.37 -3.46 -9.82
N ASN A 162 -7.52 -4.79 -9.87
CA ASN A 162 -8.59 -5.47 -9.15
C ASN A 162 -8.08 -5.83 -7.75
N VAL A 163 -8.74 -5.30 -6.72
CA VAL A 163 -8.38 -5.48 -5.31
C VAL A 163 -9.47 -6.29 -4.62
N LEU A 164 -9.11 -7.47 -4.12
CA LEU A 164 -9.95 -8.34 -3.33
C LEU A 164 -9.93 -7.87 -1.86
N ASP A 165 -11.06 -7.38 -1.38
CA ASP A 165 -11.25 -6.98 0.00
C ASP A 165 -12.67 -7.36 0.46
N LYS A 166 -12.83 -7.83 1.71
CA LYS A 166 -14.10 -8.27 2.29
C LYS A 166 -14.93 -9.23 1.42
N GLY A 167 -14.25 -10.13 0.69
CA GLY A 167 -14.92 -11.07 -0.21
C GLY A 167 -15.54 -10.42 -1.45
N LYS A 168 -15.17 -9.16 -1.75
CA LYS A 168 -15.56 -8.42 -2.95
C LYS A 168 -14.32 -8.10 -3.77
N LEU A 169 -14.42 -8.30 -5.08
CA LEU A 169 -13.38 -7.90 -6.02
C LEU A 169 -13.72 -6.50 -6.54
N ASN A 170 -12.94 -5.51 -6.13
CA ASN A 170 -13.18 -4.10 -6.46
C ASN A 170 -12.20 -3.64 -7.54
N ARG A 171 -12.71 -3.01 -8.60
CA ARG A 171 -11.85 -2.42 -9.64
C ARG A 171 -11.47 -1.00 -9.22
N ILE A 172 -10.23 -0.82 -8.78
CA ILE A 172 -9.74 0.42 -8.20
C ILE A 172 -8.90 1.19 -9.21
N ARG A 173 -9.23 2.47 -9.39
CA ARG A 173 -8.42 3.42 -10.15
C ARG A 173 -7.41 4.06 -9.21
N ILE A 174 -6.14 4.02 -9.57
CA ILE A 174 -5.02 4.60 -8.84
C ILE A 174 -4.48 5.77 -9.67
N ASN A 175 -4.69 6.98 -9.18
CA ASN A 175 -4.23 8.19 -9.83
C ASN A 175 -2.76 8.44 -9.49
N VAL A 176 -1.93 8.66 -10.52
CA VAL A 176 -0.54 9.12 -10.36
C VAL A 176 -0.54 10.64 -10.41
N LEU A 177 -0.39 11.26 -9.24
CA LEU A 177 -0.75 12.66 -9.05
C LEU A 177 0.35 13.62 -9.48
N ARG A 178 1.55 13.45 -8.93
CA ARG A 178 2.67 14.38 -9.08
C ARG A 178 3.99 13.74 -8.63
N ARG A 179 5.08 14.48 -8.78
CA ARG A 179 6.36 14.20 -8.14
C ARG A 179 6.67 15.27 -7.11
N GLU A 180 7.22 14.87 -5.98
CA GLU A 180 7.73 15.80 -4.98
C GLU A 180 8.83 15.16 -4.13
N THR A 181 9.58 15.99 -3.41
CA THR A 181 10.55 15.51 -2.44
C THR A 181 9.89 15.49 -1.07
N VAL A 182 10.02 14.37 -0.36
CA VAL A 182 9.55 14.23 1.03
C VAL A 182 10.71 13.90 1.96
N GLN A 183 10.57 14.28 3.23
CA GLN A 183 11.49 13.89 4.30
C GLN A 183 10.82 12.85 5.18
N THR A 184 11.54 11.80 5.50
CA THR A 184 11.17 10.79 6.49
C THR A 184 12.34 10.61 7.45
N PRO A 185 12.17 9.88 8.57
CA PRO A 185 13.30 9.58 9.45
C PRO A 185 14.45 8.81 8.76
N ALA A 186 14.15 8.06 7.68
CA ALA A 186 15.15 7.38 6.86
C ALA A 186 15.92 8.29 5.88
N GLY A 187 15.52 9.56 5.72
CA GLY A 187 16.19 10.52 4.84
C GLY A 187 15.25 11.30 3.92
N SER A 188 15.83 11.94 2.90
CA SER A 188 15.09 12.70 1.89
C SER A 188 14.98 11.93 0.58
N PHE A 189 13.77 11.85 0.03
CA PHE A 189 13.47 11.05 -1.15
C PHE A 189 12.75 11.88 -2.20
N ARG A 190 13.19 11.79 -3.45
CA ARG A 190 12.35 12.15 -4.62
C ARG A 190 11.31 11.06 -4.79
N THR A 191 10.05 11.44 -4.97
CA THR A 191 8.94 10.49 -4.95
C THR A 191 7.93 10.73 -6.06
N ILE A 192 7.20 9.66 -6.39
CA ILE A 192 5.97 9.66 -7.17
C ILE A 192 4.82 9.50 -6.20
N VAL A 193 3.86 10.42 -6.23
CA VAL A 193 2.69 10.41 -5.35
C VAL A 193 1.53 9.73 -6.06
N ILE A 194 0.97 8.70 -5.44
CA ILE A 194 -0.21 7.99 -5.94
C ILE A 194 -1.38 8.07 -4.95
N ARG A 195 -2.60 7.96 -5.48
CA ARG A 195 -3.83 7.96 -4.70
C ARG A 195 -4.85 6.98 -5.31
N PRO A 196 -5.20 5.87 -4.63
CA PRO A 196 -6.34 5.07 -5.02
C PRO A 196 -7.66 5.82 -4.78
N GLU A 197 -8.59 5.69 -5.72
CA GLU A 197 -9.98 6.10 -5.57
C GLU A 197 -10.68 5.09 -4.66
N MET A 198 -10.58 5.35 -3.36
CA MET A 198 -11.18 4.51 -2.32
C MET A 198 -12.67 4.86 -2.19
N ASN A 199 -13.49 4.38 -3.14
CA ASN A 199 -14.95 4.31 -2.99
C ASN A 199 -15.37 2.98 -2.32
N ILE A 200 -14.47 2.36 -1.56
CA ILE A 200 -14.69 1.05 -0.94
C ILE A 200 -15.16 1.28 0.50
N ASP A 201 -16.26 0.65 0.88
CA ASP A 201 -16.66 0.50 2.28
C ASP A 201 -15.75 -0.54 2.96
N SER A 202 -14.48 -0.20 3.16
CA SER A 202 -13.48 -1.03 3.84
C SER A 202 -13.48 -0.76 5.36
N GLU A 203 -13.03 -1.71 6.19
CA GLU A 203 -12.98 -1.63 7.67
C GLU A 203 -11.53 -1.75 8.09
N GLY A 204 -11.10 -0.99 9.10
CA GLY A 204 -9.72 -0.88 9.55
C GLY A 204 -9.18 0.54 9.41
N LEU A 205 -8.10 0.88 10.11
CA LEU A 205 -7.57 2.25 10.20
C LEU A 205 -7.03 2.75 8.84
N PHE A 206 -6.40 1.85 8.06
CA PHE A 206 -5.98 2.09 6.68
C PHE A 206 -7.17 2.20 5.70
N TYR A 207 -8.32 1.70 6.12
CA TYR A 207 -9.53 1.48 5.34
C TYR A 207 -10.70 2.40 5.76
N ALA A 208 -10.50 3.23 6.78
CA ALA A 208 -11.43 4.26 7.24
C ALA A 208 -11.78 5.24 6.12
N ARG A 209 -12.87 6.01 6.23
CA ARG A 209 -13.24 6.99 5.19
C ARG A 209 -12.16 8.06 5.02
N GLY A 210 -11.96 8.50 3.78
CA GLY A 210 -11.07 9.60 3.40
C GLY A 210 -9.84 9.16 2.58
N PRO A 211 -9.09 10.12 2.02
CA PRO A 211 -8.10 9.84 0.99
C PRO A 211 -6.88 9.10 1.56
N LEU A 212 -6.49 8.02 0.89
CA LEU A 212 -5.20 7.33 1.08
C LEU A 212 -4.22 7.90 0.04
N THR A 213 -3.07 8.38 0.49
CA THR A 213 -2.00 8.86 -0.40
C THR A 213 -0.72 8.09 -0.09
N ILE A 214 0.01 7.68 -1.12
CA ILE A 214 1.22 6.87 -0.99
C ILE A 214 2.33 7.55 -1.79
N TRP A 215 3.50 7.68 -1.18
CA TRP A 215 4.71 8.20 -1.80
C TRP A 215 5.67 7.05 -2.03
N LEU A 216 5.96 6.80 -3.30
CA LEU A 216 6.92 5.79 -3.74
C LEU A 216 8.21 6.50 -4.19
N THR A 217 9.39 5.96 -3.95
CA THR A 217 10.62 6.53 -4.52
C THR A 217 10.53 6.66 -6.04
N ASP A 218 11.05 7.75 -6.61
CA ASP A 218 11.12 7.97 -8.05
C ASP A 218 12.38 7.29 -8.64
N ASP A 219 12.45 5.97 -8.46
CA ASP A 219 13.51 5.10 -8.95
C ASP A 219 12.92 3.76 -9.43
N SER A 220 13.78 2.78 -9.76
CA SER A 220 13.33 1.47 -10.22
C SER A 220 12.63 0.65 -9.12
N LYS A 221 13.01 0.82 -7.84
CA LYS A 221 12.50 0.05 -6.68
C LYS A 221 11.11 0.51 -6.25
N LYS A 222 10.83 1.82 -6.37
CA LYS A 222 9.57 2.47 -5.97
C LYS A 222 9.18 2.14 -4.54
N VAL A 223 10.13 2.24 -3.63
CA VAL A 223 9.93 1.91 -2.21
C VAL A 223 8.87 2.86 -1.65
N PRO A 224 7.82 2.35 -0.99
CA PRO A 224 6.87 3.19 -0.28
C PRO A 224 7.55 3.84 0.92
N VAL A 225 7.90 5.11 0.79
CA VAL A 225 8.61 5.85 1.85
C VAL A 225 7.63 6.53 2.81
N MET A 226 6.41 6.79 2.36
CA MET A 226 5.37 7.39 3.18
C MET A 226 3.99 6.92 2.74
N ILE A 227 3.12 6.62 3.72
CA ILE A 227 1.71 6.33 3.51
C ILE A 227 0.94 7.26 4.42
N GLU A 228 0.01 8.01 3.87
CA GLU A 228 -0.81 8.95 4.61
C GLU A 228 -2.29 8.63 4.39
N LYS A 229 -3.00 8.53 5.51
CA LYS A 229 -4.44 8.42 5.54
C LYS A 229 -5.01 9.66 6.18
N ARG A 230 -5.90 10.35 5.46
CA ARG A 230 -6.71 11.43 6.03
C ARG A 230 -8.11 10.91 6.36
N ILE A 231 -8.54 11.14 7.58
CA ILE A 231 -9.86 10.87 8.13
C ILE A 231 -10.53 12.22 8.34
N GLU A 232 -11.21 12.70 7.30
CA GLU A 232 -11.90 13.99 7.32
C GLU A 232 -13.00 13.97 8.38
N ASN A 233 -13.17 15.09 9.09
CA ASN A 233 -14.23 15.29 10.08
C ASN A 233 -14.18 14.30 11.26
N LEU A 234 -13.01 13.74 11.60
CA LEU A 234 -12.85 12.74 12.66
C LEU A 234 -13.46 13.18 14.01
N PHE A 235 -13.38 14.48 14.33
CA PHE A 235 -13.92 15.06 15.57
C PHE A 235 -15.03 16.08 15.35
N LYS A 236 -15.80 15.96 14.26
CA LYS A 236 -16.92 16.87 13.99
C LYS A 236 -17.95 16.93 15.12
N ASP A 237 -18.12 15.81 15.84
CA ASP A 237 -19.05 15.66 16.96
C ASP A 237 -18.37 15.88 18.32
N GLY A 238 -17.16 16.48 18.31
CA GLY A 238 -16.31 16.69 19.47
C GLY A 238 -15.24 15.61 19.65
N VAL A 239 -14.19 15.94 20.41
CA VAL A 239 -13.16 14.98 20.78
C VAL A 239 -13.69 14.12 21.93
N PRO A 240 -13.68 12.78 21.82
CA PRO A 240 -14.06 11.90 22.92
C PRO A 240 -13.32 12.24 24.23
N VAL A 241 -14.05 12.25 25.35
CA VAL A 241 -13.52 12.63 26.68
C VAL A 241 -12.27 11.82 27.05
N TYR A 242 -12.22 10.53 26.70
CA TYR A 242 -11.06 9.69 26.97
C TYR A 242 -9.82 10.16 26.19
N LEU A 243 -9.96 10.59 24.93
CA LEU A 243 -8.84 11.20 24.22
C LEU A 243 -8.45 12.48 24.92
N GLN A 244 -9.38 13.33 25.33
CA GLN A 244 -9.01 14.55 26.06
C GLN A 244 -8.20 14.25 27.32
N GLN A 245 -8.61 13.29 28.15
CA GLN A 245 -7.97 13.00 29.44
C GLN A 245 -6.55 12.46 29.32
N PHE A 246 -6.28 11.61 28.35
CA PHE A 246 -5.04 10.85 28.32
C PHE A 246 -4.12 11.14 27.12
N THR A 247 -4.55 12.07 26.27
CA THR A 247 -3.74 12.60 25.20
C THR A 247 -2.71 13.59 25.77
N PRO A 248 -1.40 13.38 25.56
CA PRO A 248 -0.36 14.35 25.94
C PRO A 248 -0.70 15.77 25.47
N ASP A 249 -0.33 16.80 26.23
CA ASP A 249 -0.70 18.19 25.91
C ASP A 249 -0.24 18.64 24.52
N ALA A 250 0.90 18.12 24.04
CA ALA A 250 1.40 18.33 22.68
C ALA A 250 0.42 17.85 21.58
N ILE A 251 -0.32 16.79 21.86
CA ILE A 251 -1.37 16.21 21.00
C ILE A 251 -2.69 16.96 21.25
N ARG A 252 -3.03 17.28 22.51
CA ARG A 252 -4.29 17.98 22.85
C ARG A 252 -4.44 19.32 22.12
N ASN A 253 -3.36 20.09 22.01
CA ASN A 253 -3.35 21.38 21.31
C ASN A 253 -3.48 21.26 19.77
N ASN A 254 -3.32 20.05 19.23
CA ASN A 254 -3.41 19.76 17.80
C ASN A 254 -4.60 18.87 17.43
N LEU A 255 -5.47 18.51 18.37
CA LEU A 255 -6.64 17.63 18.17
C LEU A 255 -7.50 17.99 16.93
N PRO A 256 -7.80 19.26 16.62
CA PRO A 256 -8.54 19.62 15.40
C PRO A 256 -7.77 19.38 14.09
N LYS A 257 -6.43 19.27 14.15
CA LYS A 257 -5.54 18.97 13.01
C LYS A 257 -5.28 17.45 12.86
N MET A 258 -5.91 16.62 13.69
CA MET A 258 -5.72 15.16 13.75
C MET A 258 -6.52 14.36 12.73
N GLU A 259 -6.72 14.93 11.55
CA GLU A 259 -7.32 14.17 10.46
C GLU A 259 -6.29 13.20 9.85
N THR A 260 -4.99 13.33 10.14
CA THR A 260 -3.97 12.62 9.38
C THR A 260 -3.20 11.60 10.23
N ILE A 261 -3.25 10.35 9.79
CA ILE A 261 -2.38 9.26 10.23
C ILE A 261 -1.33 9.02 9.15
N ARG A 262 -0.07 8.95 9.55
CA ARG A 262 1.05 8.81 8.61
C ARG A 262 2.00 7.72 9.05
N ALA A 263 2.27 6.77 8.16
CA ALA A 263 3.39 5.85 8.25
C ALA A 263 4.57 6.44 7.48
N SER A 264 5.69 6.69 8.16
CA SER A 264 6.92 7.24 7.56
C SER A 264 8.06 6.24 7.68
N LEU A 265 8.77 5.98 6.59
CA LEU A 265 9.86 5.02 6.57
C LEU A 265 10.98 5.46 7.51
N VAL A 266 11.38 4.58 8.43
CA VAL A 266 12.49 4.77 9.37
C VAL A 266 13.74 3.99 8.98
N GLY A 267 13.60 2.94 8.18
CA GLY A 267 14.71 2.10 7.76
C GLY A 267 14.24 0.77 7.19
N GLY A 268 15.19 -0.10 6.87
CA GLY A 268 14.92 -1.38 6.25
C GLY A 268 16.05 -1.91 5.39
N SER A 269 15.84 -3.09 4.81
CA SER A 269 16.69 -3.68 3.77
C SER A 269 15.89 -3.73 2.46
N TYR A 270 16.26 -2.90 1.47
CA TYR A 270 15.53 -2.77 0.21
C TYR A 270 16.41 -2.26 -0.94
#